data_AF-A0A7C3LI55-F1
#
_entry.id   AF-A0A7C3LI55-F1
#
_cell.length_a   1.000
_cell.length_b   1.000
_cell.length_c   1.000
_cell.angle_alpha   90.00
_cell.angle_beta   90.00
_cell.angle_gamma   90.00
#
_symmetry.space_group_name_H-M   'P 1'
#
loop_
_entity.id
_entity.type
_entity.pdbx_description
1 polymer ?
#
loop_
_entity_poly.entity_id
_entity_poly.type
_entity_poly.pdbx_seq_one_letter_code
_entity_poly.pdbx_strand_id
1 'polypeptide(L)'
;MAEKPQPFPTRLRDGQWEVLIAPPEMWLRCDSEADAKTIARSIVLRHELLEGVQSGAGVESECRRTADVLAKYRIHFLSRWFAGQCRE
;
A
#
# COMPACT_ATOMS: atom_id res chain seq x y z
N MET A 1 17.20 -11.31 -13.65
CA MET A 1 16.35 -10.15 -13.96
C MET A 1 15.57 -9.86 -12.69
N ALA A 2 15.79 -8.73 -12.03
CA ALA A 2 15.03 -8.39 -10.82
C ALA A 2 13.58 -8.14 -11.25
N GLU A 3 12.65 -8.92 -10.69
CA GLU A 3 11.22 -8.74 -10.95
C GLU A 3 10.83 -7.35 -10.42
N LYS A 4 10.28 -6.48 -11.29
CA LYS A 4 9.82 -5.17 -10.85
C LYS A 4 8.74 -5.38 -9.78
N PRO A 5 8.75 -4.63 -8.66
CA PRO A 5 7.71 -4.72 -7.65
C PRO A 5 6.36 -4.43 -8.33
N GLN A 6 5.47 -5.41 -8.31
CA GLN A 6 4.10 -5.26 -8.80
C GLN A 6 3.18 -4.98 -7.62
N PRO A 7 2.14 -4.14 -7.82
CA PRO A 7 1.15 -3.91 -6.78
C PRO A 7 0.43 -5.22 -6.45
N PHE A 8 -0.03 -5.36 -5.20
CA PHE A 8 -0.81 -6.54 -4.83
C PHE A 8 -2.07 -6.66 -5.70
N PRO A 9 -2.46 -7.88 -6.12
CA PRO A 9 -3.70 -8.10 -6.83
C PRO A 9 -4.91 -7.58 -6.06
N THR A 10 -5.84 -6.91 -6.76
CA THR A 10 -7.15 -6.52 -6.23
C THR A 10 -8.27 -7.22 -7.01
N ARG A 11 -9.42 -7.42 -6.36
CA ARG A 11 -10.63 -7.95 -7.01
C ARG A 11 -11.89 -7.42 -6.34
N LEU A 12 -13.00 -7.42 -7.06
CA LEU A 12 -14.33 -7.20 -6.49
C LEU A 12 -15.01 -8.56 -6.28
N ARG A 13 -15.42 -8.86 -5.06
CA ARG A 13 -16.07 -10.12 -4.69
C ARG A 13 -17.27 -9.84 -3.78
N ASP A 14 -18.44 -10.34 -4.15
CA ASP A 14 -19.69 -10.16 -3.39
C ASP A 14 -20.01 -8.68 -3.07
N GLY A 15 -19.67 -7.77 -3.99
CA GLY A 15 -19.87 -6.32 -3.81
C GLY A 15 -18.82 -5.63 -2.93
N GLN A 16 -17.80 -6.36 -2.45
CA GLN A 16 -16.73 -5.83 -1.62
C GLN A 16 -15.37 -5.93 -2.33
N TRP A 17 -14.57 -4.88 -2.22
CA TRP A 17 -13.22 -4.88 -2.76
C TRP A 17 -12.29 -5.70 -1.87
N GLU A 18 -11.42 -6.49 -2.47
CA GLU A 18 -10.42 -7.29 -1.77
C GLU A 18 -9.04 -7.03 -2.36
N VAL A 19 -8.00 -7.06 -1.52
CA VAL A 19 -6.59 -6.95 -1.90
C VAL A 19 -5.80 -8.12 -1.32
N LEU A 20 -4.95 -8.75 -2.12
CA LEU A 20 -4.13 -9.88 -1.69
C LEU A 20 -2.91 -9.39 -0.90
N ILE A 21 -2.95 -9.45 0.42
CA ILE A 21 -1.86 -8.93 1.28
C ILE A 21 -0.79 -9.97 1.61
N ALA A 22 -1.11 -11.26 1.49
CA ALA A 22 -0.13 -12.33 1.57
C ALA A 22 -0.54 -13.48 0.62
N PRO A 23 0.24 -13.75 -0.45
CA PRO A 23 -0.04 -14.86 -1.33
C PRO A 23 0.13 -16.22 -0.61
N PRO A 24 -0.63 -17.25 -1.01
CA PRO A 24 -1.65 -17.24 -2.06
C PRO A 24 -3.08 -16.91 -1.59
N GLU A 25 -3.35 -16.88 -0.29
CA GLU A 25 -4.73 -17.02 0.22
C GLU A 25 -5.23 -15.86 1.10
N MET A 26 -4.36 -14.92 1.50
CA MET A 26 -4.75 -13.86 2.42
C MET A 26 -5.28 -12.63 1.66
N TRP A 27 -6.60 -12.59 1.50
CA TRP A 27 -7.33 -11.46 0.96
C TRP A 27 -7.88 -10.59 2.08
N LEU A 28 -7.56 -9.30 2.02
CA LEU A 28 -8.08 -8.30 2.93
C LEU A 28 -9.26 -7.59 2.27
N ARG A 29 -10.41 -7.60 2.94
CA ARG A 29 -11.59 -6.85 2.53
C ARG A 29 -11.41 -5.36 2.78
N CYS A 30 -11.78 -4.56 1.79
CA CYS A 30 -11.72 -3.12 1.77
C CYS A 30 -13.11 -2.53 1.58
N ASP A 31 -13.36 -1.37 2.20
CA ASP A 31 -14.62 -0.64 2.10
C ASP A 31 -14.78 0.04 0.74
N SER A 32 -13.68 0.30 0.03
CA SER A 32 -13.70 0.99 -1.26
C SER A 32 -12.61 0.47 -2.19
N GLU A 33 -12.81 0.71 -3.50
CA GLU A 33 -11.78 0.46 -4.52
C GLU A 33 -10.51 1.27 -4.23
N ALA A 34 -10.67 2.51 -3.78
CA ALA A 34 -9.57 3.42 -3.50
C ALA A 34 -8.67 2.89 -2.37
N ASP A 35 -9.28 2.31 -1.32
CA ASP A 35 -8.55 1.69 -0.23
C ASP A 35 -7.77 0.46 -0.72
N ALA A 36 -8.44 -0.44 -1.47
CA ALA A 36 -7.82 -1.63 -2.02
C ALA A 36 -6.63 -1.28 -2.94
N LYS A 37 -6.79 -0.28 -3.81
CA LYS A 37 -5.72 0.23 -4.68
C LYS A 37 -4.56 0.85 -3.89
N THR A 38 -4.85 1.57 -2.81
CA THR A 38 -3.82 2.18 -1.94
C THR A 38 -2.99 1.10 -1.25
N ILE A 39 -3.64 0.09 -0.67
CA ILE A 39 -2.96 -1.05 -0.03
C ILE A 39 -2.16 -1.83 -1.08
N ALA A 40 -2.74 -2.05 -2.27
CA ALA A 40 -2.06 -2.74 -3.35
C ALA A 40 -0.78 -2.04 -3.80
N ARG A 41 -0.83 -0.72 -3.96
CA ARG A 41 0.30 0.09 -4.39
C ARG A 41 1.37 0.25 -3.31
N SER A 42 1.05 0.03 -2.03
CA SER A 42 1.98 0.24 -0.91
C SER A 42 3.31 -0.53 -1.07
N ILE A 43 3.32 -1.70 -1.69
CA ILE A 43 4.57 -2.45 -1.92
C ILE A 43 5.48 -1.80 -2.97
N VAL A 44 4.88 -1.24 -4.02
CA VAL A 44 5.59 -0.51 -5.07
C VAL A 44 6.14 0.78 -4.50
N LEU A 45 5.29 1.55 -3.81
CA LEU A 45 5.69 2.81 -3.20
C LEU A 45 6.83 2.63 -2.19
N ARG A 46 6.78 1.57 -1.37
CA ARG A 46 7.88 1.22 -0.46
C ARG A 46 9.18 0.97 -1.19
N HIS A 47 9.14 0.28 -2.33
CA HIS A 47 10.34 0.01 -3.13
C HIS A 47 10.88 1.29 -3.77
N GLU A 48 10.01 2.11 -4.37
CA GLU A 48 10.38 3.40 -4.97
C GLU A 48 11.07 4.34 -3.97
N LEU A 49 10.59 4.35 -2.72
CA LEU A 49 11.20 5.10 -1.62
C LEU A 49 12.57 4.52 -1.22
N LEU A 50 12.68 3.20 -1.09
CA LEU A 50 13.95 2.54 -0.74
C LEU A 50 15.02 2.71 -1.83
N GLU A 51 14.62 2.78 -3.10
CA GLU A 51 15.51 3.03 -4.23
C GLU A 51 15.82 4.53 -4.43
N GLY A 52 15.18 5.44 -3.68
CA GLY A 52 15.32 6.89 -3.87
C GLY A 52 14.79 7.39 -5.21
N VAL A 53 13.88 6.63 -5.85
CA VAL A 53 13.29 6.94 -7.16
C VAL A 53 12.27 8.09 -7.06
N GLN A 54 11.60 8.20 -5.92
CA GLN A 54 10.63 9.26 -5.65
C GLN A 54 11.04 10.09 -4.42
N SER A 55 11.01 11.42 -4.56
CA SER A 55 11.25 12.37 -3.47
C SER A 55 10.44 13.67 -3.67
N GLY A 56 10.10 14.36 -2.58
CA GLY A 56 9.42 15.67 -2.57
C GLY A 56 7.98 15.65 -2.03
N ALA A 57 7.35 16.83 -1.96
CA ALA A 57 6.07 17.05 -1.26
C ALA A 57 4.89 16.14 -1.72
N GLY A 58 4.90 15.68 -2.97
CA GLY A 58 3.89 14.73 -3.47
C GLY A 58 4.01 13.34 -2.83
N VAL A 59 5.24 12.93 -2.52
CA VAL A 59 5.57 11.62 -1.93
C VAL A 59 5.18 11.57 -0.46
N GLU A 60 5.39 12.65 0.29
CA GLU A 60 4.96 12.74 1.69
C GLU A 60 3.45 12.61 1.85
N SER A 61 2.69 13.30 0.99
CA SER A 61 1.23 13.22 0.97
C SER A 61 0.75 11.80 0.64
N GLU A 62 1.39 11.17 -0.35
CA GLU A 62 1.10 9.80 -0.74
C GLU A 62 1.47 8.78 0.35
N CYS A 63 2.60 8.97 1.02
CA CYS A 63 3.02 8.13 2.15
C CYS A 63 2.07 8.29 3.34
N ARG A 64 1.62 9.52 3.64
CA ARG A 64 0.69 9.78 4.74
C ARG A 64 -0.66 9.14 4.46
N ARG A 65 -1.18 9.30 3.25
CA ARG A 65 -2.41 8.63 2.81
C ARG A 65 -2.27 7.11 2.90
N THR A 66 -1.15 6.57 2.44
CA THR A 66 -0.89 5.12 2.49
C THR A 66 -0.82 4.63 3.94
N ALA A 67 -0.14 5.36 4.83
CA ALA A 67 -0.05 5.03 6.25
C ALA A 67 -1.41 4.99 6.95
N ASP A 68 -2.29 5.96 6.64
CA ASP A 68 -3.64 6.07 7.20
C ASP A 68 -4.53 4.90 6.76
N VAL A 69 -4.54 4.59 5.45
CA VAL A 69 -5.27 3.44 4.92
C VAL A 69 -4.75 2.14 5.55
N LEU A 70 -3.44 1.95 5.59
CA LEU A 70 -2.86 0.74 6.21
C LEU A 70 -3.20 0.64 7.71
N ALA A 71 -3.27 1.76 8.43
CA ALA A 71 -3.69 1.79 9.83
C ALA A 71 -5.16 1.37 10.00
N LYS A 72 -6.05 1.89 9.13
CA LYS A 72 -7.48 1.54 9.10
C LYS A 72 -7.69 0.02 9.02
N TYR A 73 -6.88 -0.67 8.22
CA TYR A 73 -6.94 -2.13 8.05
C TYR A 73 -5.98 -2.93 8.96
N ARG A 74 -5.45 -2.31 10.02
CA ARG A 74 -4.57 -2.95 11.02
C ARG A 74 -3.28 -3.56 10.45
N ILE A 75 -2.80 -3.03 9.32
CA ILE A 75 -1.50 -3.41 8.74
C ILE A 75 -0.40 -2.58 9.41
N HIS A 76 -0.19 -2.83 10.71
CA HIS A 76 0.59 -1.98 11.59
C HIS A 76 2.07 -1.82 11.17
N PHE A 77 2.69 -2.87 10.65
CA PHE A 77 4.10 -2.84 10.24
C PHE A 77 4.33 -1.83 9.11
N LEU A 78 3.58 -1.95 8.01
CA LEU A 78 3.72 -1.06 6.86
C LEU A 78 3.23 0.36 7.21
N SER A 79 2.12 0.48 7.96
CA SER A 79 1.62 1.79 8.40
C SER A 79 2.69 2.57 9.17
N ARG A 80 3.36 1.93 10.15
CA ARG A 80 4.43 2.56 10.93
C ARG A 80 5.64 2.92 10.08
N TRP A 81 6.01 2.06 9.13
CA TRP A 81 7.12 2.33 8.21
C TRP A 81 6.83 3.58 7.36
N PHE A 82 5.65 3.65 6.71
CA PHE A 82 5.25 4.79 5.91
C PHE A 82 5.14 6.09 6.74
N ALA A 83 4.58 6.01 7.94
CA ALA A 83 4.52 7.16 8.85
C ALA A 83 5.90 7.70 9.22
N GLY A 84 6.93 6.83 9.29
CA GLY A 84 8.32 7.21 9.51
C GLY A 84 8.99 7.87 8.30
N GLN A 85 8.58 7.53 7.08
CA GLN A 85 9.09 8.12 5.84
C GLN A 85 8.44 9.47 5.49
N CYS A 86 7.33 9.84 6.13
CA CYS A 86 6.65 11.13 5.92
C CYS A 86 7.24 12.30 6.74
N ARG A 87 8.41 12.12 7.34
CA ARG A 87 9.07 13.14 8.19
C ARG A 87 10.37 13.56 7.52
N GLU A 88 10.29 14.47 6.57
CA GLU A 88 11.44 15.26 6.08
C GLU A 88 11.06 16.74 5.96
#